data_AF-A0A354IPL5-F1
#
_entry.id   AF-A0A354IPL5-F1
#
_cell.length_a   1.000
_cell.length_b   1.000
_cell.length_c   1.000
_cell.angle_alpha   90.00
_cell.angle_beta   90.00
_cell.angle_gamma   90.00
#
_symmetry.space_group_name_H-M   'P 1'
#
loop_
_entity.id
_entity.type
_entity.pdbx_description
1 polymer ?
#
loop_
_entity_poly.entity_id
_entity_poly.type
_entity_poly.pdbx_seq_one_letter_code
_entity_poly.pdbx_strand_id
1 'polypeptide(L)'
;MQANSSVRLQRILLLCLLLCYPLSLVIPLAWSFENGIIENAQVVVLLAGLVLAGRAWRRGSRDGAAMLGLCALPVWFLLASRELSWGAVFLPPLGFGPEGPVFSSRVLPYRPMVPAIAGLLVLASLVVGWRHGVHRYLKRVVA
;
A
#
# COMPACT_ATOMS: atom_id res chain seq x y z
N MET A 1 17.64 -21.23 -14.16
CA MET A 1 16.56 -20.67 -15.03
C MET A 1 15.78 -19.49 -14.41
N GLN A 2 15.83 -19.21 -13.10
CA GLN A 2 15.09 -18.10 -12.45
C GLN A 2 15.66 -16.67 -12.71
N ALA A 3 16.94 -16.52 -13.09
CA ALA A 3 17.54 -15.19 -13.27
C ALA A 3 16.96 -14.42 -14.49
N ASN A 4 16.60 -15.13 -15.56
CA ASN A 4 16.08 -14.50 -16.79
C ASN A 4 14.66 -13.94 -16.64
N SER A 5 13.83 -14.53 -15.77
CA SER A 5 12.47 -14.03 -15.54
C SER A 5 12.46 -12.71 -14.78
N SER A 6 13.36 -12.55 -13.79
CA SER A 6 13.47 -11.32 -12.99
C SER A 6 13.95 -10.14 -13.82
N VAL A 7 14.98 -10.34 -14.65
CA VAL A 7 15.50 -9.30 -15.57
C VAL A 7 14.43 -8.92 -16.61
N ARG A 8 13.69 -9.90 -17.13
CA ARG A 8 12.59 -9.64 -18.08
C ARG A 8 11.47 -8.83 -17.43
N LEU A 9 11.05 -9.20 -16.21
CA LEU A 9 10.03 -8.47 -15.46
C LEU A 9 10.49 -7.04 -15.17
N GLN A 10 11.73 -6.85 -14.70
CA GLN A 10 12.26 -5.52 -14.43
C GLN A 10 12.25 -4.63 -15.68
N ARG A 11 12.65 -5.16 -16.84
CA ARG A 11 12.57 -4.44 -18.11
C ARG A 11 11.14 -4.07 -18.47
N ILE A 12 10.19 -4.99 -18.30
CA ILE A 12 8.77 -4.72 -18.52
C ILE A 12 8.29 -3.60 -17.58
N LEU A 13 8.62 -3.65 -16.29
CA LEU A 13 8.23 -2.63 -15.32
C LEU A 13 8.82 -1.25 -15.65
N LEU A 14 10.09 -1.20 -16.06
CA LEU A 14 10.72 0.05 -16.51
C LEU A 14 10.06 0.59 -17.78
N LEU A 15 9.72 -0.27 -18.74
CA LEU A 15 8.98 0.13 -19.92
C LEU A 15 7.59 0.65 -19.56
N CYS A 16 6.85 -0.04 -18.68
CA CYS A 16 5.55 0.43 -18.18
C CYS A 16 5.67 1.81 -17.53
N LEU A 17 6.69 2.03 -16.70
CA LEU A 17 6.97 3.33 -16.06
C LEU A 17 7.19 4.43 -17.09
N LEU A 18 8.00 4.18 -18.12
CA LEU A 18 8.23 5.15 -19.20
C LEU A 18 6.96 5.43 -20.00
N LEU A 19 6.11 4.41 -20.19
CA LEU A 19 4.83 4.53 -20.90
C LEU A 19 3.75 5.26 -20.10
N CYS A 20 3.89 5.42 -18.78
CA CYS A 20 2.92 6.18 -17.98
C CYS A 20 2.80 7.64 -18.42
N TYR A 21 3.89 8.27 -18.88
CA TYR A 21 3.87 9.67 -19.32
C TYR A 21 3.08 9.90 -20.62
N PRO A 22 3.33 9.20 -21.74
CA PRO A 22 2.48 9.36 -22.93
C PRO A 22 1.04 8.91 -22.67
N LEU A 23 0.83 7.92 -21.80
CA LEU A 23 -0.50 7.46 -21.44
C LEU A 23 -1.30 8.52 -20.68
N SER A 24 -0.66 9.35 -19.84
CA SER A 24 -1.35 10.43 -19.12
C SER A 24 -1.92 11.51 -20.04
N LEU A 25 -1.39 11.65 -21.26
CA LEU A 25 -1.91 12.59 -22.27
C LEU A 25 -3.18 12.08 -22.96
N VAL A 26 -3.46 10.78 -22.89
CA VAL A 26 -4.59 10.12 -23.59
C VAL A 26 -5.71 9.75 -22.63
N ILE A 27 -5.39 9.44 -21.38
CA ILE A 27 -6.38 9.03 -20.38
C ILE A 27 -7.33 10.19 -20.06
N PRO A 28 -8.66 9.95 -19.92
CA PRO A 28 -9.59 10.96 -19.46
C PRO A 28 -9.21 11.51 -18.08
N LEU A 29 -9.21 12.83 -17.92
CA LEU A 29 -8.87 13.48 -16.64
C LEU A 29 -9.68 12.90 -15.47
N ALA A 30 -10.95 12.55 -15.70
CA ALA A 30 -11.82 11.96 -14.68
C ALA A 30 -11.28 10.67 -14.04
N TRP A 31 -10.37 9.94 -14.70
CA TRP A 31 -9.74 8.75 -14.14
C TRP A 31 -8.72 9.06 -13.05
N SER A 32 -8.21 10.30 -13.04
CA SER A 32 -7.24 10.82 -12.06
C SER A 32 -7.88 11.57 -10.90
N PHE A 33 -9.20 11.78 -10.93
CA PHE A 33 -9.93 12.41 -9.83
C PHE A 33 -9.80 11.61 -8.52
N GLU A 34 -10.09 12.26 -7.40
CA GLU A 34 -10.15 11.58 -6.09
C GLU A 34 -11.22 10.47 -6.14
N ASN A 35 -10.87 9.27 -5.70
CA ASN A 35 -11.63 8.03 -5.88
C ASN A 35 -11.85 7.62 -7.37
N GLY A 36 -10.95 8.05 -8.26
CA GLY A 36 -10.94 7.67 -9.67
C GLY A 36 -10.47 6.24 -9.91
N ILE A 37 -10.40 5.84 -11.18
CA ILE A 37 -9.98 4.48 -11.58
C ILE A 37 -8.53 4.20 -11.19
N ILE A 38 -7.65 5.19 -11.35
CA ILE A 38 -6.21 5.02 -11.07
C ILE A 38 -5.98 4.84 -9.56
N GLU A 39 -6.61 5.68 -8.74
CA GLU A 39 -6.52 5.60 -7.28
C GLU A 39 -7.09 4.28 -6.75
N ASN A 40 -8.25 3.84 -7.28
CA ASN A 40 -8.83 2.54 -6.92
C ASN A 40 -7.94 1.36 -7.34
N ALA A 41 -7.26 1.45 -8.49
CA ALA A 41 -6.27 0.44 -8.87
C ALA A 41 -5.10 0.38 -7.89
N GLN A 42 -4.62 1.53 -7.40
CA GLN A 42 -3.60 1.60 -6.35
C GLN A 42 -4.10 0.95 -5.05
N VAL A 43 -5.34 1.21 -4.62
CA VAL A 43 -5.96 0.53 -3.46
C VAL A 43 -5.96 -0.98 -3.64
N VAL A 44 -6.34 -1.49 -4.82
CA VAL A 44 -6.33 -2.94 -5.11
C VAL A 44 -4.92 -3.53 -4.96
N VAL A 45 -3.89 -2.85 -5.45
CA VAL A 45 -2.49 -3.29 -5.30
C VAL A 45 -2.08 -3.30 -3.82
N LEU A 46 -2.46 -2.27 -3.05
CA LEU A 46 -2.15 -2.19 -1.61
C LEU A 46 -2.86 -3.31 -0.83
N LEU A 47 -4.13 -3.61 -1.15
CA LEU A 47 -4.88 -4.71 -0.55
C LEU A 47 -4.31 -6.08 -0.96
N ALA A 48 -3.86 -6.24 -2.20
CA ALA A 48 -3.16 -7.45 -2.62
C ALA A 48 -1.86 -7.63 -1.81
N GLY A 49 -1.08 -6.57 -1.60
CA GLY A 49 0.10 -6.57 -0.73
C GLY A 49 -0.23 -6.97 0.71
N LEU A 50 -1.32 -6.43 1.27
CA LEU A 50 -1.83 -6.79 2.59
C LEU A 50 -2.16 -8.29 2.68
N VAL A 51 -2.90 -8.82 1.71
CA VAL A 51 -3.25 -10.26 1.65
C VAL A 51 -2.02 -11.13 1.53
N LEU A 52 -1.06 -10.75 0.68
CA LEU A 52 0.20 -11.50 0.50
C LEU A 52 1.04 -11.49 1.79
N ALA A 53 1.16 -10.36 2.47
CA ALA A 53 1.85 -10.25 3.75
C ALA A 53 1.20 -11.14 4.82
N GLY A 54 -0.14 -11.14 4.89
CA GLY A 54 -0.89 -12.01 5.81
C GLY A 54 -0.79 -13.50 5.46
N ARG A 55 -0.69 -13.85 4.18
CA ARG A 55 -0.43 -15.23 3.75
C ARG A 55 0.99 -15.68 4.09
N ALA A 56 1.99 -14.81 3.91
CA ALA A 56 3.37 -15.10 4.28
C ALA A 56 3.48 -15.36 5.79
N TRP A 57 2.84 -14.53 6.60
CA TRP A 57 2.79 -14.74 8.06
C TRP A 57 2.09 -16.04 8.45
N ARG A 58 0.92 -16.35 7.87
CA ARG A 58 0.15 -17.56 8.22
C ARG A 58 0.81 -18.88 7.81
N ARG A 59 1.67 -18.87 6.79
CA ARG A 59 2.29 -20.09 6.24
C ARG A 59 3.61 -20.47 6.89
N GLY A 60 4.33 -19.51 7.49
CA GLY A 60 5.67 -19.79 8.02
C GLY A 60 5.66 -20.20 9.50
N SER A 61 6.64 -21.01 9.87
CA SER A 61 6.89 -21.53 11.23
C SER A 61 7.46 -20.47 12.19
N ARG A 62 7.00 -19.22 12.08
CA ARG A 62 7.63 -18.02 12.70
C ARG A 62 9.07 -17.78 12.26
N ASP A 63 9.40 -18.16 11.04
CA ASP A 63 10.67 -17.84 10.41
C ASP A 63 10.78 -16.34 10.04
N GLY A 64 11.96 -15.92 9.57
CA GLY A 64 12.22 -14.51 9.23
C GLY A 64 11.27 -13.96 8.17
N ALA A 65 10.84 -14.78 7.22
CA ALA A 65 9.88 -14.42 6.17
C ALA A 65 8.47 -14.19 6.74
N ALA A 66 7.97 -15.08 7.60
CA ALA A 66 6.68 -14.90 8.26
C ALA A 66 6.65 -13.66 9.15
N MET A 67 7.75 -13.40 9.88
CA MET A 67 7.86 -12.22 10.75
C MET A 67 7.98 -10.93 9.94
N LEU A 68 8.66 -10.95 8.79
CA LEU A 68 8.64 -9.85 7.84
C LEU A 68 7.22 -9.58 7.33
N GLY A 69 6.48 -10.63 6.96
CA GLY A 69 5.07 -10.52 6.58
C GLY A 69 4.20 -9.88 7.68
N LEU A 70 4.40 -10.28 8.93
CA LEU A 70 3.71 -9.69 10.08
C LEU A 70 4.06 -8.21 10.28
N CYS A 71 5.31 -7.81 10.07
CA CYS A 71 5.72 -6.41 10.15
C CYS A 71 5.17 -5.56 8.99
N ALA A 72 5.04 -6.15 7.80
CA ALA A 72 4.55 -5.49 6.60
C ALA A 72 3.02 -5.32 6.60
N LEU A 73 2.28 -6.21 7.28
CA LEU A 73 0.81 -6.17 7.37
C LEU A 73 0.28 -4.78 7.78
N PRO A 74 0.72 -4.18 8.91
CA PRO A 74 0.26 -2.84 9.29
C PRO A 74 0.62 -1.76 8.27
N VAL A 75 1.77 -1.86 7.60
CA VAL A 75 2.20 -0.88 6.59
C VAL A 75 1.25 -0.89 5.39
N TRP A 76 0.96 -2.07 4.83
CA TRP A 76 0.01 -2.20 3.73
C TRP A 76 -1.39 -1.72 4.11
N PHE A 77 -1.84 -2.02 5.33
CA PHE A 77 -3.13 -1.57 5.84
C PHE A 77 -3.21 -0.04 5.95
N LEU A 78 -2.17 0.59 6.51
CA LEU A 78 -2.10 2.05 6.65
C LEU A 78 -2.09 2.75 5.29
N LEU A 79 -1.33 2.23 4.32
CA LEU A 79 -1.29 2.78 2.97
C LEU A 79 -2.65 2.63 2.28
N ALA A 80 -3.27 1.45 2.32
CA ALA A 80 -4.60 1.23 1.73
C ALA A 80 -5.67 2.13 2.38
N SER A 81 -5.62 2.26 3.69
CA SER A 81 -6.52 3.16 4.44
C SER A 81 -6.27 4.61 4.08
N ARG A 82 -5.02 5.01 3.82
CA ARG A 82 -4.67 6.38 3.42
C ARG A 82 -5.22 6.75 2.06
N GLU A 83 -5.10 5.87 1.08
CA GLU A 83 -5.69 6.06 -0.26
C GLU A 83 -7.22 6.18 -0.15
N LEU A 84 -7.88 5.33 0.64
CA LEU A 84 -9.32 5.42 0.84
C LEU A 84 -9.78 6.61 1.71
N SER A 85 -8.89 7.56 2.04
CA SER A 85 -9.15 8.64 3.00
C SER A 85 -9.77 8.15 4.30
N TRP A 86 -9.27 7.02 4.80
CA TRP A 86 -9.76 6.28 5.96
C TRP A 86 -11.21 5.81 5.86
N GLY A 87 -11.73 5.63 4.64
CA GLY A 87 -13.12 5.26 4.36
C GLY A 87 -14.04 6.46 4.13
N ALA A 88 -13.54 7.69 4.17
CA ALA A 88 -14.34 8.87 3.82
C ALA A 88 -14.82 8.86 2.36
N VAL A 89 -14.12 8.13 1.50
CA VAL A 89 -14.49 7.89 0.09
C VAL A 89 -15.85 7.22 -0.07
N PHE A 90 -16.32 6.46 0.95
CA PHE A 90 -17.64 5.82 0.94
C PHE A 90 -18.78 6.74 1.40
N LEU A 91 -18.46 7.97 1.83
CA LEU A 91 -19.43 8.98 2.20
C LEU A 91 -19.71 9.92 1.02
N PRO A 92 -20.81 10.68 1.05
CA PRO A 92 -21.04 11.71 0.04
C PRO A 92 -19.86 12.69 -0.04
N PRO A 93 -19.46 13.12 -1.24
CA PRO A 93 -18.37 14.07 -1.40
C PRO A 93 -18.72 15.39 -0.71
N LEU A 94 -17.70 16.05 -0.15
CA LEU A 94 -17.85 17.35 0.52
C LEU A 94 -18.16 18.49 -0.46
N GLY A 95 -17.86 18.28 -1.73
CA GLY A 95 -18.07 19.22 -2.81
C GLY A 95 -17.40 18.73 -4.09
N PHE A 96 -17.49 19.55 -5.14
CA PHE A 96 -16.82 19.31 -6.42
C PHE A 96 -15.84 20.46 -6.68
N GLY A 97 -14.56 20.11 -6.78
CA GLY A 97 -13.49 21.03 -7.15
C GLY A 97 -13.10 20.91 -8.63
N PRO A 98 -12.07 21.65 -9.06
CA PRO A 98 -11.52 21.55 -10.41
C PRO A 98 -11.05 20.14 -10.78
N GLU A 99 -10.61 19.37 -9.78
CA GLU A 99 -10.11 17.99 -9.89
C GLU A 99 -11.17 16.93 -9.56
N GLY A 100 -12.46 17.30 -9.61
CA GLY A 100 -13.57 16.39 -9.36
C GLY A 100 -14.07 16.37 -7.90
N PRO A 101 -14.72 15.27 -7.45
CA PRO A 101 -15.28 15.17 -6.11
C PRO A 101 -14.19 15.24 -5.05
N VAL A 102 -14.45 15.98 -3.96
CA VAL A 102 -13.49 16.14 -2.85
C VAL A 102 -13.94 15.30 -1.66
N PHE A 103 -13.06 14.43 -1.18
CA PHE A 103 -13.28 13.64 0.03
C PHE A 103 -12.34 14.11 1.14
N SER A 104 -12.80 14.00 2.39
CA SER A 104 -11.94 14.30 3.52
C SER A 104 -12.26 13.42 4.70
N SER A 105 -11.23 12.79 5.25
CA SER A 105 -11.29 12.13 6.56
C SER A 105 -11.69 13.07 7.70
N ARG A 106 -11.84 14.39 7.48
CA ARG A 106 -12.26 15.36 8.52
C ARG A 106 -13.68 15.12 9.00
N VAL A 107 -14.52 14.53 8.15
CA VAL A 107 -15.91 14.23 8.47
C VAL A 107 -16.04 13.01 9.39
N LEU A 108 -14.99 12.21 9.52
CA LEU A 108 -15.04 10.96 10.27
C LEU A 108 -14.95 11.24 11.77
N PRO A 109 -15.87 10.70 12.60
CA PRO A 109 -15.89 10.96 14.04
C PRO A 109 -14.63 10.41 14.75
N TYR A 110 -14.05 9.34 14.22
CA TYR A 110 -12.84 8.70 14.75
C TYR A 110 -11.54 9.30 14.19
N ARG A 111 -11.60 10.35 13.35
CA ARG A 111 -10.41 11.01 12.79
C ARG A 111 -9.35 11.37 13.84
N PRO A 112 -9.69 11.90 15.04
CA PRO A 112 -8.68 12.23 16.04
C PRO A 112 -7.87 11.01 16.52
N MET A 113 -8.42 9.80 16.44
CA MET A 113 -7.76 8.57 16.86
C MET A 113 -6.84 8.00 15.79
N VAL A 114 -7.03 8.37 14.52
CA VAL A 114 -6.28 7.83 13.38
C VAL A 114 -4.75 7.94 13.56
N PRO A 115 -4.16 9.10 13.94
CA PRO A 115 -2.72 9.20 14.13
C PRO A 115 -2.21 8.30 15.27
N ALA A 116 -2.96 8.17 16.35
CA ALA A 116 -2.60 7.33 17.49
C ALA A 116 -2.60 5.84 17.10
N ILE A 117 -3.62 5.39 16.38
CA ILE A 117 -3.72 4.02 15.86
C ILE A 117 -2.58 3.73 14.88
N ALA A 118 -2.32 4.67 13.95
CA ALA A 118 -1.22 4.52 12.99
C ALA A 118 0.15 4.45 13.69
N GLY A 119 0.39 5.32 14.66
CA GLY A 119 1.61 5.31 15.47
C GLY A 119 1.79 4.00 16.23
N LEU A 120 0.72 3.48 16.84
CA LEU A 120 0.75 2.20 17.55
C LEU A 120 1.04 1.03 16.62
N LEU A 121 0.44 1.01 15.43
CA LEU A 121 0.66 -0.01 14.42
C LEU A 121 2.10 -0.02 13.91
N VAL A 122 2.67 1.16 13.62
CA VAL A 122 4.08 1.29 13.22
C VAL A 122 5.01 0.85 14.36
N LEU A 123 4.74 1.29 15.58
CA LEU A 123 5.53 0.90 16.75
C LEU A 123 5.49 -0.61 16.97
N ALA A 124 4.32 -1.23 16.85
CA ALA A 124 4.17 -2.68 16.95
C ALA A 124 5.01 -3.41 15.88
N SER A 125 4.97 -2.96 14.62
CA SER A 125 5.82 -3.50 13.55
C SER A 125 7.31 -3.40 13.88
N LEU A 126 7.75 -2.25 14.42
CA LEU A 126 9.16 -2.06 14.81
C LEU A 126 9.56 -2.98 15.97
N VAL A 127 8.73 -3.09 17.01
CA VAL A 127 8.99 -3.95 18.17
C VAL A 127 9.05 -5.42 17.77
N VAL A 128 8.11 -5.89 16.95
CA VAL A 128 8.10 -7.27 16.43
C VAL A 128 9.32 -7.51 15.55
N GLY A 129 9.61 -6.60 14.62
CA GLY A 129 10.76 -6.71 13.72
C GLY A 129 12.10 -6.76 14.45
N TRP A 130 12.23 -5.98 15.51
CA TRP A 130 13.41 -6.01 16.38
C TRP A 130 13.51 -7.32 17.17
N ARG A 131 12.44 -7.70 17.89
CA ARG A 131 12.41 -8.91 18.74
C ARG A 131 12.68 -10.20 17.95
N HIS A 132 12.14 -10.31 16.75
CA HIS A 132 12.31 -11.49 15.91
C HIS A 132 13.52 -11.40 14.96
N GLY A 133 14.32 -10.34 15.05
CA GLY A 133 15.54 -10.21 14.26
C GLY A 133 15.29 -10.13 12.75
N VAL A 134 14.14 -9.58 12.33
CA VAL A 134 13.78 -9.42 10.91
C VAL A 134 14.85 -8.62 10.15
N HIS A 135 15.51 -7.66 10.82
CA HIS A 135 16.64 -6.92 10.27
C HIS A 135 17.82 -7.82 9.86
N ARG A 136 18.09 -8.91 10.60
CA ARG A 136 19.13 -9.90 10.24
C ARG A 136 18.70 -10.74 9.04
N TYR A 137 17.41 -11.08 8.98
CA TYR A 137 16.85 -11.79 7.84
C TYR A 137 16.94 -10.94 6.57
N LEU A 138 16.55 -9.66 6.64
CA LEU A 138 16.67 -8.73 5.50
C LEU A 138 18.12 -8.59 5.02
N LYS A 139 19.09 -8.47 5.93
CA LYS A 139 20.52 -8.44 5.55
C LYS A 139 20.95 -9.70 4.78
N ARG A 140 20.44 -10.89 5.15
CA ARG A 140 20.77 -12.15 4.45
C ARG A 140 20.10 -12.31 3.09
N VAL A 141 18.97 -11.64 2.87
CA VAL A 141 18.23 -11.69 1.59
C VAL A 141 18.80 -10.67 0.60
N VAL A 142 19.30 -9.54 1.10
CA VAL A 142 19.80 -8.44 0.28
C VAL A 142 21.30 -8.55 -0.03
N ALA A 143 22.09 -9.16 0.85
CA ALA A 143 23.51 -9.45 0.64
C ALA A 143 23.70 -10.73 -0.17
#